data_AF-A0A7C0XX88-F1
#
_entry.id   AF-A0A7C0XX88-F1
#
_cell.length_a   1.000
_cell.length_b   1.000
_cell.length_c   1.000
_cell.angle_alpha   90.00
_cell.angle_beta   90.00
_cell.angle_gamma   90.00
#
_symmetry.space_group_name_H-M   'P 1'
#
loop_
_entity.id
_entity.type
_entity.pdbx_description
1 polymer ?
#
loop_
_entity_poly.entity_id
_entity_poly.type
_entity_poly.pdbx_seq_one_letter_code
_entity_poly.pdbx_strand_id
1 'polypeptide(L)'
;MFFPDRTTYEGFYRYDFKKGFAAVCKEAGLDWVTPHTLRHTFASQLAIAGVSLYKISKWLGHSNFSTTQIYAHLQASDEEINLI
;
A
#
# COMPACT_ATOMS: atom_id res chain seq x y z
N MET A 1 10.66 8.08 9.10
CA MET A 1 11.03 6.81 9.74
C MET A 1 12.38 6.39 9.16
N PHE A 2 13.46 6.48 9.94
CA PHE A 2 14.84 6.22 9.51
C PHE A 2 15.23 4.84 10.07
N PHE A 3 15.55 3.87 9.20
CA PHE A 3 15.92 2.51 9.61
C PHE A 3 17.38 2.27 9.22
N PRO A 4 18.37 2.55 10.08
CA PRO A 4 19.77 2.23 9.82
C PRO A 4 20.01 0.72 9.98
N ASP A 5 20.85 0.14 9.12
CA ASP A 5 21.34 -1.23 9.29
C ASP A 5 22.44 -1.30 10.38
N ARG A 6 22.86 -2.53 10.74
CA ARG A 6 23.92 -2.76 11.75
C ARG A 6 25.33 -2.98 11.15
N THR A 7 25.54 -2.71 9.86
CA THR A 7 26.78 -3.01 9.14
C THR A 7 27.33 -1.75 8.47
N THR A 8 28.03 -0.94 9.27
CA THR A 8 28.76 0.24 8.82
C THR A 8 30.06 -0.15 8.10
N TYR A 9 30.18 0.17 6.82
CA TYR A 9 31.46 0.56 6.17
C TYR A 9 31.13 1.50 5.00
N GLU A 10 31.64 2.72 5.08
CA GLU A 10 31.74 3.74 4.02
C GLU A 10 30.45 4.13 3.25
N GLY A 11 29.83 5.22 3.71
CA GLY A 11 29.26 6.24 2.80
C GLY A 11 27.92 5.96 2.11
N PHE A 12 27.38 4.74 2.13
CA PHE A 12 26.11 4.44 1.48
C PHE A 12 25.07 3.92 2.49
N TYR A 13 24.25 4.84 3.02
CA TYR A 13 23.00 4.52 3.72
C TYR A 13 21.97 3.93 2.73
N ARG A 14 22.23 2.72 2.22
CA ARG A 14 21.28 1.95 1.43
C ARG A 14 20.69 0.87 2.33
N TYR A 15 19.78 1.27 3.21
CA TYR A 15 18.92 0.31 3.88
C TYR A 15 18.10 -0.43 2.81
N ASP A 16 18.40 -1.71 2.63
CA ASP A 16 17.66 -2.58 1.72
C ASP A 16 16.38 -3.05 2.40
N PHE A 17 15.35 -2.21 2.36
CA PHE A 17 14.02 -2.52 2.89
C PHE A 17 13.46 -3.82 2.33
N LYS A 18 13.80 -4.18 1.07
CA LYS A 18 13.31 -5.41 0.46
C LYS A 18 13.86 -6.64 1.16
N LYS A 19 15.15 -6.64 1.54
CA LYS A 19 15.77 -7.76 2.29
C LYS A 19 15.12 -7.95 3.65
N GLY A 20 14.96 -6.87 4.42
CA GLY A 20 14.32 -6.93 5.73
C GLY A 20 12.86 -7.40 5.64
N PHE A 21 12.10 -6.85 4.70
CA PHE A 21 10.71 -7.23 4.47
C PHE A 21 10.56 -8.68 4.01
N ALA A 22 11.41 -9.14 3.09
CA ALA A 22 11.38 -10.53 2.61
C ALA A 22 11.69 -11.54 3.72
N ALA A 23 12.62 -11.22 4.64
CA ALA A 23 12.90 -12.08 5.79
C ALA A 23 11.68 -12.25 6.69
N VAL A 24 10.97 -11.16 6.98
CA VAL A 24 9.74 -11.17 7.79
C VAL A 24 8.62 -11.93 7.06
N CYS A 25 8.43 -11.69 5.76
CA CYS A 25 7.45 -12.42 4.96
C CYS A 25 7.72 -13.93 4.97
N LYS A 26 8.98 -14.34 4.85
CA LYS A 26 9.37 -15.75 4.90
C LYS A 26 9.11 -16.38 6.26
N GLU A 27 9.41 -15.66 7.35
CA GLU A 27 9.11 -16.10 8.71
C GLU A 27 7.60 -16.26 8.96
N ALA A 28 6.80 -15.36 8.38
CA ALA A 28 5.34 -15.41 8.44
C ALA A 28 4.70 -16.41 7.46
N GLY A 29 5.46 -17.08 6.60
CA GLY A 29 4.94 -17.96 5.55
C GLY A 29 4.18 -17.22 4.43
N LEU A 30 4.50 -15.96 4.20
CA LEU A 30 3.83 -15.03 3.28
C LEU A 30 4.75 -14.63 2.12
N ASP A 31 5.37 -15.60 1.45
CA ASP A 31 6.38 -15.37 0.39
C ASP A 31 5.86 -14.59 -0.83
N TRP A 32 4.54 -14.56 -1.03
CA TRP A 32 3.86 -13.85 -2.12
C TRP A 32 3.52 -12.40 -1.77
N VAL A 33 3.63 -12.00 -0.50
CA VAL A 33 3.27 -10.66 -0.06
C VAL A 33 4.39 -9.69 -0.40
N THR A 34 4.02 -8.61 -1.08
CA THR A 34 4.93 -7.51 -1.40
C THR A 34 4.43 -6.21 -0.75
N PRO A 35 5.26 -5.16 -0.67
CA PRO A 35 4.80 -3.85 -0.22
C PRO A 35 3.64 -3.30 -1.08
N HIS A 36 3.59 -3.67 -2.36
CA HIS A 36 2.46 -3.33 -3.23
C HIS A 36 1.19 -4.08 -2.81
N THR A 37 1.28 -5.36 -2.48
CA THR A 37 0.16 -6.14 -1.93
C THR A 37 -0.44 -5.47 -0.70
N LEU A 38 0.41 -5.07 0.26
CA LEU A 38 -0.05 -4.36 1.46
C LEU A 38 -0.71 -3.01 1.13
N ARG A 39 -0.18 -2.27 0.16
CA ARG A 39 -0.79 -1.02 -0.33
C ARG A 39 -2.20 -1.27 -0.88
N HIS A 40 -2.37 -2.35 -1.65
CA HIS A 40 -3.67 -2.74 -2.20
C HIS A 40 -4.65 -3.16 -1.09
N THR A 41 -4.19 -3.93 -0.11
CA THR A 41 -5.02 -4.33 1.05
C THR A 41 -5.50 -3.12 1.85
N PHE A 42 -4.61 -2.16 2.14
CA PHE A 42 -4.98 -0.94 2.86
C PHE A 42 -6.05 -0.14 2.11
N ALA A 43 -5.85 0.09 0.80
CA ALA A 43 -6.80 0.82 -0.03
C ALA A 43 -8.16 0.11 -0.12
N SER A 44 -8.14 -1.22 -0.28
CA SER A 44 -9.35 -2.05 -0.37
C SER A 44 -10.15 -2.00 0.93
N GLN A 45 -9.47 -2.12 2.09
CA GLN A 45 -10.12 -2.04 3.40
C GLN A 45 -10.77 -0.68 3.64
N LEU A 46 -10.11 0.41 3.24
CA LEU A 46 -10.67 1.75 3.37
C LEU A 46 -11.86 1.98 2.44
N ALA A 47 -11.80 1.44 1.22
CA ALA A 47 -12.92 1.51 0.28
C ALA A 47 -14.13 0.73 0.82
N ILE A 48 -13.92 -0.49 1.34
CA ILE A 48 -14.98 -1.29 1.99
C ILE A 48 -15.58 -0.54 3.20
N ALA A 49 -14.75 0.17 3.96
CA ALA A 49 -15.20 1.00 5.08
C ALA A 49 -15.94 2.29 4.67
N GLY A 50 -16.15 2.53 3.37
CA GLY A 50 -16.87 3.71 2.86
C GLY A 50 -16.05 5.01 2.88
N VAL A 51 -14.71 4.93 2.98
CA VAL A 51 -13.87 6.11 2.90
C VAL A 51 -13.77 6.58 1.46
N SER A 52 -13.98 7.88 1.22
CA SER A 52 -13.95 8.42 -0.13
C SER A 52 -12.62 8.16 -0.85
N LEU A 53 -12.72 7.71 -2.11
CA LEU A 53 -11.56 7.39 -2.96
C LEU A 53 -10.61 8.57 -3.11
N TYR A 54 -11.10 9.80 -3.04
CA TYR A 54 -10.24 11.00 -3.03
C TYR A 54 -9.28 11.02 -1.84
N LYS A 55 -9.77 10.73 -0.63
CA LYS A 55 -8.95 10.67 0.59
C LYS A 55 -7.95 9.52 0.50
N ILE A 56 -8.40 8.35 0.05
CA ILE A 56 -7.55 7.17 -0.16
C ILE A 56 -6.43 7.50 -1.16
N SER A 57 -6.74 8.13 -2.29
CA SER A 57 -5.77 8.53 -3.31
C SER A 57 -4.71 9.49 -2.77
N LYS A 58 -5.11 10.45 -1.91
CA LYS A 58 -4.19 11.38 -1.26
C LYS A 58 -3.27 10.68 -0.26
N TRP A 59 -3.79 9.79 0.57
CA TRP A 59 -2.99 9.02 1.53
C TRP A 59 -2.01 8.06 0.85
N LEU A 60 -2.42 7.48 -0.27
CA LEU A 60 -1.55 6.65 -1.10
C LEU A 60 -0.61 7.49 -1.98
N GLY A 61 -0.72 8.82 -2.01
CA GLY A 61 0.13 9.66 -2.86
C GLY A 61 0.05 9.32 -4.35
N HIS A 62 -1.10 8.84 -4.82
CA HIS A 62 -1.27 8.56 -6.25
C HIS A 62 -1.36 9.87 -7.03
N SER A 63 -0.39 10.11 -7.91
CA SER A 63 -0.40 11.25 -8.84
C SER A 63 -1.52 11.16 -9.87
N ASN A 64 -1.96 9.93 -10.18
CA ASN A 64 -3.10 9.67 -11.07
C ASN A 64 -4.23 9.00 -10.29
N PHE A 65 -5.43 9.56 -10.39
CA PHE A 65 -6.62 9.06 -9.72
C PHE A 65 -7.10 7.71 -10.29
N SER A 66 -6.74 7.39 -11.56
CA SER A 66 -7.12 6.13 -12.21
C SER A 66 -6.67 4.89 -11.44
N THR A 67 -5.55 4.95 -10.74
CA THR A 67 -5.03 3.85 -9.92
C THR A 67 -5.83 3.61 -8.64
N THR A 68 -6.66 4.58 -8.24
CA THR A 68 -7.55 4.48 -7.07
C THR A 68 -8.97 4.08 -7.47
N GLN A 69 -9.39 4.37 -8.71
CA GLN A 69 -10.69 3.95 -9.25
C GLN A 69 -10.86 2.42 -9.26
N ILE A 70 -9.76 1.66 -9.29
CA ILE A 70 -9.81 0.20 -9.17
C ILE A 70 -10.48 -0.27 -7.87
N TYR A 71 -10.54 0.54 -6.81
CA TYR A 71 -11.20 0.17 -5.55
C TYR A 71 -12.65 0.62 -5.47
N ALA A 72 -13.16 1.39 -6.45
CA ALA A 72 -14.52 1.93 -6.42
C ALA A 72 -15.57 0.83 -6.31
N HIS A 73 -15.35 -0.31 -6.97
CA HIS A 73 -16.26 -1.45 -6.92
C HIS A 73 -16.39 -2.12 -5.54
N LEU A 74 -15.51 -1.79 -4.59
CA LEU A 74 -15.54 -2.32 -3.22
C LEU A 74 -16.38 -1.47 -2.27
N GLN A 75 -16.76 -0.25 -2.66
CA GLN A 75 -17.76 0.53 -1.94
C GLN A 75 -19.13 -0.09 -2.24
N ALA A 76 -19.59 -0.99 -1.38
CA ALA A 76 -20.90 -1.64 -1.50
C ALA A 76 -22.10 -0.69 -1.28
N SER A 77 -21.88 0.62 -1.15
CA SER A 77 -22.91 1.59 -0.77
C SER A 77 -22.74 2.99 -1.38
N ASP A 78 -22.24 3.12 -2.60
CA ASP A 78 -22.31 4.40 -3.30
C ASP A 78 -23.46 4.37 -4.32
N GLU A 79 -24.63 4.88 -3.91
CA GLU A 79 -25.76 5.21 -4.80
C GLU A 79 -25.35 6.24 -5.89
N GLU A 80 -24.21 6.93 -5.74
CA GLU A 80 -23.68 7.89 -6.71
C GLU A 80 -22.98 7.26 -7.93
N ILE A 81 -22.73 5.94 -7.97
CA ILE A 81 -22.11 5.26 -9.13
C ILE A 81 -23.12 5.02 -10.28
N ASN A 82 -24.43 5.16 -10.03
CA ASN A 82 -25.48 4.96 -11.03
C ASN A 82 -25.88 6.23 -11.80
N LEU A 83 -25.15 7.34 -11.63
CA LEU A 83 -25.43 8.64 -12.25
C LEU A 83 -24.35 9.13 -13.24
N ILE A 84 -23.46 8.24 -13.69
CA ILE A 84 -22.49 8.50 -14.78
C ILE A 84 -22.74 7.51 -15.91
#